data_AF-A0ABD5N2K0-F1
#
_entry.id   AF-A0ABD5N2K0-F1
#
_cell.length_a   1.000
_cell.length_b   1.000
_cell.length_c   1.000
_cell.angle_alpha   90.00
_cell.angle_beta   90.00
_cell.angle_gamma   90.00
#
_symmetry.space_group_name_H-M   'P 1'
#
loop_
_entity.id
_entity.type
_entity.pdbx_description
1 polymer ?
#
loop_
_entity_poly.entity_id
_entity_poly.type
_entity_poly.pdbx_seq_one_letter_code
_entity_poly.pdbx_strand_id
1 'polypeptide(L)'
;WNISKTLGTNIIGGPYLGGNYWSDYTGDDLDVDGLGDTTYNISGGTNKDYLPLVNLEYNLIKKSGSTGKNWISIPITTTITNASSLMELIGPNCDAINRWNPVTQNSEGWISLFGGMGTNFDIVPGEGYEVSVTANTTFSVTGLTVTIDSIDLIKKSDSTGKNWIGLPYDTTLENASSLMCLIGSNCDAVNRWNPNTQTPEGWISLIGGVGTNFDLVAGEGYEISVTGNTTCTPV
;
A
#
# COMPACT_ATOMS: atom_id res chain seq x y z
N TRP A 1 21.45 -19.67 3.02
CA TRP A 1 20.42 -20.68 2.71
C TRP A 1 19.27 -19.98 2.01
N ASN A 2 19.61 -19.21 0.97
CA ASN A 2 18.70 -18.30 0.29
C ASN A 2 19.35 -17.99 -1.07
N ILE A 3 18.55 -17.49 -1.99
CA ILE A 3 18.98 -16.87 -3.24
C ILE A 3 18.94 -15.34 -3.09
N SER A 4 19.37 -14.62 -4.12
CA SER A 4 19.15 -13.18 -4.22
C SER A 4 17.66 -12.87 -4.34
N LYS A 5 17.20 -11.78 -3.72
CA LYS A 5 15.82 -11.25 -3.88
C LYS A 5 15.49 -11.18 -5.37
N THR A 6 14.49 -11.94 -5.77
CA THR A 6 14.08 -12.09 -7.18
C THR A 6 12.56 -12.03 -7.22
N LEU A 7 12.00 -11.25 -8.15
CA LEU A 7 10.55 -11.21 -8.35
C LEU A 7 10.02 -12.60 -8.67
N GLY A 8 8.98 -13.03 -7.96
CA GLY A 8 8.33 -14.30 -8.20
C GLY A 8 7.56 -14.80 -6.99
N THR A 9 6.43 -15.45 -7.22
CA THR A 9 5.60 -16.00 -6.15
C THR A 9 6.33 -17.12 -5.40
N ASN A 10 6.51 -16.94 -4.09
CA ASN A 10 7.12 -17.94 -3.22
C ASN A 10 6.09 -18.92 -2.63
N ILE A 11 6.55 -19.88 -1.81
CA ILE A 11 5.71 -20.95 -1.26
C ILE A 11 4.62 -20.49 -0.28
N ILE A 12 4.70 -19.26 0.24
CA ILE A 12 3.67 -18.67 1.11
C ILE A 12 2.82 -17.62 0.38
N GLY A 13 2.99 -17.47 -0.94
CA GLY A 13 2.24 -16.48 -1.74
C GLY A 13 2.75 -15.05 -1.59
N GLY A 14 4.00 -14.86 -1.14
CA GLY A 14 4.65 -13.55 -1.14
C GLY A 14 5.23 -13.18 -2.52
N PRO A 15 5.57 -11.91 -2.75
CA PRO A 15 5.91 -11.40 -4.08
C PRO A 15 7.34 -11.69 -4.53
N TYR A 16 8.21 -12.08 -3.60
CA TYR A 16 9.61 -12.34 -3.89
C TYR A 16 10.05 -13.75 -3.51
N LEU A 17 10.92 -14.30 -4.34
CA LEU A 17 11.80 -15.41 -4.01
C LEU A 17 13.03 -14.84 -3.28
N GLY A 18 13.48 -15.52 -2.24
CA GLY A 18 14.62 -15.10 -1.45
C GLY A 18 15.12 -16.26 -0.60
N GLY A 19 14.52 -16.45 0.58
CA GLY A 19 14.87 -17.52 1.51
C GLY A 19 13.80 -18.61 1.61
N ASN A 20 13.63 -19.12 2.82
CA ASN A 20 12.72 -20.19 3.17
C ASN A 20 11.71 -19.72 4.22
N TYR A 21 10.63 -20.46 4.33
CA TYR A 21 9.69 -20.30 5.43
C TYR A 21 10.19 -21.05 6.67
N TRP A 22 10.17 -20.38 7.81
CA TRP A 22 10.53 -20.95 9.11
C TRP A 22 9.37 -20.69 10.09
N SER A 23 8.79 -21.76 10.63
CA SER A 23 7.61 -21.66 11.49
C SER A 23 7.87 -20.96 12.83
N ASP A 24 9.14 -20.85 13.23
CA ASP A 24 9.61 -20.19 14.46
C ASP A 24 10.33 -18.86 14.18
N TYR A 25 10.30 -18.36 12.94
CA TYR A 25 10.79 -17.03 12.64
C TYR A 25 9.89 -15.96 13.29
N THR A 26 10.52 -15.00 13.95
CA THR A 26 9.88 -13.93 14.73
C THR A 26 10.51 -12.57 14.45
N GLY A 27 11.27 -12.46 13.36
CA GLY A 27 11.90 -11.22 12.97
C GLY A 27 10.97 -10.34 12.14
N ASP A 28 11.38 -9.09 11.96
CA ASP A 28 10.57 -8.06 11.30
C ASP A 28 10.77 -8.06 9.77
N ASP A 29 9.79 -7.50 9.07
CA ASP A 29 9.82 -7.06 7.67
C ASP A 29 9.43 -5.58 7.67
N LEU A 30 10.43 -4.72 7.56
CA LEU A 30 10.33 -3.27 7.78
C LEU A 30 9.97 -2.52 6.49
N ASP A 31 10.28 -3.09 5.33
CA ASP A 31 9.92 -2.52 4.02
C ASP A 31 8.64 -3.13 3.42
N VAL A 32 8.06 -4.12 4.12
CA VAL A 32 6.79 -4.79 3.83
C VAL A 32 6.85 -5.49 2.47
N ASP A 33 8.02 -6.02 2.11
CA ASP A 33 8.22 -6.72 0.83
C ASP A 33 7.88 -8.22 0.91
N GLY A 34 7.61 -8.77 2.09
CA GLY A 34 7.34 -10.20 2.32
C GLY A 34 8.60 -11.06 2.56
N LEU A 35 9.75 -10.42 2.76
CA LEU A 35 11.02 -11.02 3.17
C LEU A 35 11.46 -10.40 4.51
N GLY A 36 11.81 -11.24 5.46
CA GLY A 36 12.30 -10.80 6.76
C GLY A 36 13.66 -10.10 6.67
N ASP A 37 13.75 -8.90 7.25
CA ASP A 37 14.99 -8.13 7.38
C ASP A 37 15.93 -8.68 8.47
N THR A 38 15.36 -9.46 9.39
CA THR A 38 16.14 -10.12 10.44
C THR A 38 16.64 -11.47 9.94
N THR A 39 17.95 -11.68 9.98
CA THR A 39 18.54 -12.95 9.57
C THR A 39 18.12 -14.11 10.49
N TYR A 40 17.66 -15.22 9.91
CA TYR A 40 17.36 -16.45 10.66
C TYR A 40 18.59 -17.35 10.79
N ASN A 41 18.95 -17.71 12.03
CA ASN A 41 20.08 -18.60 12.31
C ASN A 41 19.61 -20.06 12.30
N ILE A 42 20.19 -20.87 11.42
CA ILE A 42 19.80 -22.28 11.28
C ILE A 42 20.51 -23.11 12.34
N SER A 43 19.74 -23.86 13.13
CA SER A 43 20.29 -24.72 14.18
C SER A 43 21.31 -25.73 13.64
N GLY A 44 22.34 -26.02 14.44
CA GLY A 44 23.36 -27.02 14.10
C GLY A 44 24.55 -26.51 13.26
N GLY A 45 24.72 -25.19 13.09
CA GLY A 45 25.90 -24.63 12.43
C GLY A 45 25.96 -23.11 12.40
N THR A 46 26.77 -22.55 11.48
CA THR A 46 26.90 -21.10 11.24
C THR A 46 26.06 -20.63 10.04
N ASN A 47 25.23 -21.51 9.52
CA ASN A 47 24.40 -21.25 8.34
C ASN A 47 23.25 -20.32 8.71
N LYS A 48 22.93 -19.42 7.78
CA LYS A 48 21.90 -18.41 7.95
C LYS A 48 21.01 -18.32 6.72
N ASP A 49 19.75 -17.97 6.95
CA ASP A 49 18.83 -17.48 5.94
C ASP A 49 18.69 -15.96 6.09
N TYR A 50 19.10 -15.22 5.06
CA TYR A 50 19.13 -13.76 5.07
C TYR A 50 17.86 -13.14 4.50
N LEU A 51 16.95 -13.94 3.94
CA LEU A 51 15.68 -13.45 3.39
C LEU A 51 14.53 -14.40 3.79
N PRO A 52 14.30 -14.67 5.10
CA PRO A 52 13.20 -15.52 5.55
C PRO A 52 11.87 -15.09 4.94
N LEU A 53 11.04 -16.03 4.50
CA LEU A 53 9.74 -15.68 3.91
C LEU A 53 8.74 -15.33 5.03
N VAL A 54 8.08 -14.17 4.92
CA VAL A 54 7.01 -13.73 5.81
C VAL A 54 5.74 -13.34 5.04
N ASN A 55 4.60 -13.32 5.74
CA ASN A 55 3.38 -12.81 5.13
C ASN A 55 3.47 -11.30 4.96
N LEU A 56 2.79 -10.77 3.95
CA LEU A 56 2.65 -9.33 3.74
C LEU A 56 1.79 -8.75 4.86
N GLU A 57 2.45 -8.14 5.85
CA GLU A 57 1.84 -7.66 7.08
C GLU A 57 1.56 -6.16 7.02
N TYR A 58 0.33 -5.78 7.35
CA TYR A 58 -0.11 -4.40 7.40
C TYR A 58 -0.30 -3.99 8.85
N ASN A 59 0.45 -2.96 9.26
CA ASN A 59 0.40 -2.41 10.61
C ASN A 59 -0.40 -1.09 10.62
N LEU A 60 -1.67 -1.18 11.00
CA LEU A 60 -2.60 -0.04 11.06
C LEU A 60 -2.50 0.65 12.42
N ILE A 61 -2.27 1.96 12.38
CA ILE A 61 -2.00 2.77 13.57
C ILE A 61 -3.25 3.56 13.99
N LYS A 62 -3.56 3.48 15.29
CA LYS A 62 -4.49 4.34 16.01
C LYS A 62 -3.78 5.13 17.10
N LYS A 63 -3.30 6.32 16.77
CA LYS A 63 -2.78 7.24 17.79
C LYS A 63 -3.93 7.75 18.66
N SER A 64 -3.70 7.80 19.98
CA SER A 64 -4.69 8.37 20.92
C SER A 64 -5.05 9.81 20.53
N GLY A 65 -6.35 10.12 20.50
CA GLY A 65 -6.87 11.43 20.09
C GLY A 65 -6.85 11.72 18.59
N SER A 66 -6.44 10.76 17.74
CA SER A 66 -6.45 10.91 16.26
C SER A 66 -7.62 10.20 15.60
N THR A 67 -7.72 10.33 14.27
CA THR A 67 -8.74 9.67 13.44
C THR A 67 -8.49 8.18 13.21
N GLY A 68 -7.27 7.65 13.38
CA GLY A 68 -6.99 6.23 13.11
C GLY A 68 -6.89 5.88 11.64
N LYS A 69 -6.57 6.86 10.79
CA LYS A 69 -6.50 6.70 9.35
C LYS A 69 -5.17 6.07 8.95
N ASN A 70 -5.22 5.17 7.98
CA ASN A 70 -4.08 4.49 7.40
C ASN A 70 -4.35 4.36 5.90
N TRP A 71 -3.42 4.83 5.07
CA TRP A 71 -3.56 4.74 3.62
C TRP A 71 -2.79 3.52 3.13
N ILE A 72 -3.49 2.57 2.53
CA ILE A 72 -2.93 1.29 2.10
C ILE A 72 -3.23 1.04 0.62
N SER A 73 -2.53 0.11 0.03
CA SER A 73 -2.88 -0.51 -1.25
C SER A 73 -2.76 -2.03 -1.12
N ILE A 74 -3.38 -2.79 -2.02
CA ILE A 74 -3.24 -4.26 -2.05
C ILE A 74 -2.81 -4.63 -3.48
N PRO A 75 -1.51 -4.51 -3.81
CA PRO A 75 -1.02 -4.64 -5.19
C PRO A 75 -0.73 -6.10 -5.55
N ILE A 76 -1.65 -7.00 -5.20
CA ILE A 76 -1.60 -8.44 -5.48
C ILE A 76 -3.00 -8.95 -5.83
N THR A 77 -3.08 -10.04 -6.58
CA THR A 77 -4.35 -10.78 -6.70
C THR A 77 -4.58 -11.57 -5.43
N THR A 78 -5.69 -11.33 -4.75
CA THR A 78 -6.04 -11.99 -3.49
C THR A 78 -7.50 -12.45 -3.51
N THR A 79 -7.92 -13.21 -2.52
CA THR A 79 -9.33 -13.60 -2.32
C THR A 79 -10.19 -12.43 -1.82
N ILE A 80 -9.56 -11.37 -1.33
CA ILE A 80 -10.19 -10.11 -0.95
C ILE A 80 -10.58 -9.38 -2.23
N THR A 81 -11.88 -9.29 -2.51
CA THR A 81 -12.39 -8.75 -3.78
C THR A 81 -13.07 -7.40 -3.61
N ASN A 82 -13.49 -7.05 -2.39
CA ASN A 82 -14.26 -5.84 -2.12
C ASN A 82 -14.05 -5.32 -0.70
N ALA A 83 -14.52 -4.09 -0.46
CA ALA A 83 -14.39 -3.39 0.82
C ALA A 83 -14.91 -4.21 2.01
N SER A 84 -16.04 -4.91 1.86
CA SER A 84 -16.59 -5.73 2.95
C SER A 84 -15.69 -6.91 3.32
N SER A 85 -15.11 -7.60 2.34
CA SER A 85 -14.16 -8.70 2.58
C SER A 85 -12.85 -8.21 3.18
N LEU A 86 -12.40 -7.01 2.81
CA LEU A 86 -11.21 -6.40 3.42
C LEU A 86 -11.47 -6.02 4.88
N MET A 87 -12.65 -5.45 5.17
CA MET A 87 -13.06 -5.11 6.53
C MET A 87 -13.16 -6.35 7.42
N GLU A 88 -13.72 -7.44 6.91
CA GLU A 88 -13.78 -8.73 7.62
C GLU A 88 -12.38 -9.27 7.93
N LEU A 89 -11.45 -9.17 6.98
CA LEU A 89 -10.06 -9.60 7.18
C LEU A 89 -9.33 -8.77 8.24
N ILE A 90 -9.48 -7.44 8.21
CA ILE A 90 -8.87 -6.54 9.21
C ILE A 90 -9.47 -6.82 10.60
N GLY A 91 -10.75 -7.18 10.63
CA GLY A 91 -11.43 -7.61 11.84
C GLY A 91 -12.05 -6.45 12.63
N PRO A 92 -12.36 -6.68 13.92
CA PRO A 92 -13.34 -5.88 14.67
C PRO A 92 -12.92 -4.43 14.93
N ASN A 93 -11.63 -4.11 14.80
CA ASN A 93 -11.13 -2.77 15.00
C ASN A 93 -11.34 -1.87 13.78
N CYS A 94 -11.60 -2.42 12.59
CA CYS A 94 -11.87 -1.66 11.38
C CYS A 94 -13.27 -1.03 11.43
N ASP A 95 -13.37 0.29 11.33
CA ASP A 95 -14.65 0.98 11.33
C ASP A 95 -15.04 1.60 9.98
N ALA A 96 -14.07 1.87 9.10
CA ALA A 96 -14.32 2.32 7.74
C ALA A 96 -13.22 1.91 6.75
N ILE A 97 -13.62 1.66 5.51
CA ILE A 97 -12.74 1.54 4.35
C ILE A 97 -13.26 2.48 3.28
N ASN A 98 -12.42 3.41 2.84
CA ASN A 98 -12.77 4.41 1.85
C ASN A 98 -11.85 4.31 0.63
N ARG A 99 -12.39 4.68 -0.53
CA ARG A 99 -11.61 4.94 -1.74
C ARG A 99 -11.97 6.30 -2.33
N TRP A 100 -11.12 6.79 -3.21
CA TRP A 100 -11.45 7.90 -4.08
C TRP A 100 -11.80 7.37 -5.47
N ASN A 101 -13.04 7.58 -5.92
CA ASN A 101 -13.44 7.19 -7.27
C ASN A 101 -12.89 8.24 -8.26
N PRO A 102 -11.91 7.87 -9.12
CA PRO A 102 -11.24 8.84 -9.99
C PRO A 102 -12.15 9.34 -11.11
N VAL A 103 -13.17 8.58 -11.51
CA VAL A 103 -14.10 8.97 -12.59
C VAL A 103 -15.09 10.01 -12.08
N THR A 104 -15.70 9.76 -10.91
CA THR A 104 -16.69 10.69 -10.34
C THR A 104 -16.05 11.82 -9.55
N GLN A 105 -14.78 11.66 -9.15
CA GLN A 105 -14.03 12.58 -8.29
C GLN A 105 -14.72 12.79 -6.93
N ASN A 106 -15.20 11.68 -6.35
CA ASN A 106 -15.85 11.65 -5.04
C ASN A 106 -15.33 10.49 -4.20
N SER A 107 -15.43 10.64 -2.87
CA SER A 107 -15.16 9.56 -1.93
C SER A 107 -16.29 8.53 -1.92
N GLU A 108 -15.94 7.26 -1.88
CA GLU A 108 -16.85 6.14 -1.61
C GLU A 108 -16.36 5.41 -0.35
N GLY A 109 -17.29 4.93 0.47
CA GLY A 109 -16.95 4.33 1.76
C GLY A 109 -17.83 3.15 2.11
N TRP A 110 -17.23 2.17 2.78
CA TRP A 110 -17.89 1.05 3.45
C TRP A 110 -17.59 1.15 4.94
N ILE A 111 -18.62 1.23 5.79
CA ILE A 111 -18.46 1.39 7.24
C ILE A 111 -19.12 0.24 8.01
N SER A 112 -18.58 -0.09 9.17
CA SER A 112 -19.00 -1.27 9.96
C SER A 112 -20.36 -1.12 10.68
N LEU A 113 -21.01 0.05 10.57
CA LEU A 113 -22.32 0.30 11.17
C LEU A 113 -23.39 -0.66 10.64
N PHE A 114 -24.16 -1.25 11.56
CA PHE A 114 -25.26 -2.18 11.27
C PHE A 114 -24.88 -3.41 10.43
N GLY A 115 -23.62 -3.87 10.52
CA GLY A 115 -23.13 -5.02 9.75
C GLY A 115 -22.68 -4.66 8.33
N GLY A 116 -22.53 -3.37 8.01
CA GLY A 116 -22.06 -2.86 6.73
C GLY A 116 -23.00 -1.83 6.13
N MET A 117 -22.51 -0.62 5.89
CA MET A 117 -23.28 0.45 5.23
C MET A 117 -22.40 1.23 4.25
N GLY A 118 -22.97 1.62 3.11
CA GLY A 118 -22.30 2.42 2.08
C GLY A 118 -22.07 1.65 0.78
N THR A 119 -21.01 2.00 0.05
CA THR A 119 -20.65 1.40 -1.23
C THR A 119 -19.66 0.27 -1.02
N ASN A 120 -20.05 -0.97 -1.32
CA ASN A 120 -19.14 -2.10 -1.30
C ASN A 120 -18.37 -2.17 -2.63
N PHE A 121 -17.34 -1.35 -2.74
CA PHE A 121 -16.52 -1.27 -3.95
C PHE A 121 -15.50 -2.39 -4.05
N ASP A 122 -15.07 -2.69 -5.27
CA ASP A 122 -14.03 -3.67 -5.55
C ASP A 122 -12.67 -3.19 -5.03
N ILE A 123 -11.84 -4.16 -4.59
CA ILE A 123 -10.42 -3.96 -4.31
C ILE A 123 -9.64 -4.34 -5.57
N VAL A 124 -8.87 -3.39 -6.08
CA VAL A 124 -8.19 -3.46 -7.38
C VAL A 124 -6.70 -3.17 -7.17
N PRO A 125 -5.81 -4.03 -7.69
CA PRO A 125 -4.39 -3.71 -7.69
C PRO A 125 -4.10 -2.40 -8.44
N GLY A 126 -3.29 -1.53 -7.83
CA GLY A 126 -2.98 -0.20 -8.35
C GLY A 126 -3.85 0.92 -7.80
N GLU A 127 -4.89 0.61 -7.01
CA GLU A 127 -5.66 1.61 -6.28
C GLU A 127 -5.17 1.77 -4.82
N GLY A 128 -5.36 2.98 -4.29
CA GLY A 128 -5.14 3.31 -2.89
C GLY A 128 -6.45 3.40 -2.09
N TYR A 129 -6.39 3.00 -0.82
CA TYR A 129 -7.52 2.93 0.11
C TYR A 129 -7.18 3.61 1.42
N GLU A 130 -8.16 4.24 2.05
CA GLU A 130 -8.06 4.68 3.45
C GLU A 130 -8.78 3.67 4.34
N VAL A 131 -8.06 3.07 5.27
CA VAL A 131 -8.59 2.24 6.35
C VAL A 131 -8.59 3.03 7.64
N SER A 132 -9.73 3.07 8.31
CA SER A 132 -9.88 3.63 9.64
C SER A 132 -10.01 2.51 10.67
N VAL A 133 -9.26 2.64 11.77
CA VAL A 133 -9.25 1.69 12.87
C VAL A 133 -9.50 2.36 14.22
N THR A 134 -10.11 1.62 15.13
CA THR A 134 -10.43 2.06 16.50
C THR A 134 -9.33 1.72 17.51
N ALA A 135 -8.38 0.85 17.14
CA ALA A 135 -7.18 0.49 17.89
C ALA A 135 -6.06 0.07 16.92
N ASN A 136 -4.80 0.06 17.38
CA ASN A 136 -3.70 -0.50 16.60
C ASN A 136 -4.07 -1.93 16.18
N THR A 137 -3.92 -2.23 14.89
CA THR A 137 -4.41 -3.48 14.30
C THR A 137 -3.42 -3.97 13.26
N THR A 138 -3.16 -5.27 13.29
CA THR A 138 -2.28 -5.93 12.34
C THR A 138 -3.10 -6.97 11.58
N PHE A 139 -2.93 -7.04 10.26
CA PHE A 139 -3.51 -8.09 9.43
C PHE A 139 -2.53 -8.47 8.33
N SER A 140 -2.69 -9.66 7.74
CA SER A 140 -1.84 -10.10 6.64
C SER A 140 -2.66 -10.47 5.42
N VAL A 141 -2.10 -10.21 4.24
CA VAL A 141 -2.68 -10.61 2.96
C VAL A 141 -1.83 -11.67 2.30
N THR A 142 -2.48 -12.60 1.60
CA THR A 142 -1.82 -13.58 0.74
C THR A 142 -2.40 -13.48 -0.66
N GLY A 143 -1.56 -13.72 -1.66
CA GLY A 143 -1.98 -13.56 -3.04
C GLY A 143 -0.90 -13.89 -4.05
N LEU A 144 -1.12 -13.47 -5.28
CA LEU A 144 -0.16 -13.59 -6.38
C LEU A 144 0.28 -12.19 -6.80
N THR A 145 1.57 -12.04 -7.09
CA THR A 145 2.10 -10.84 -7.75
C THR A 145 1.33 -10.55 -9.03
N VAL A 146 1.03 -9.28 -9.25
CA VAL A 146 0.44 -8.81 -10.49
C VAL A 146 1.31 -7.73 -11.09
N THR A 147 1.36 -7.70 -12.41
CA THR A 147 1.88 -6.55 -13.14
C THR A 147 0.78 -5.50 -13.23
N ILE A 148 1.09 -4.26 -12.84
CA ILE A 148 0.19 -3.11 -12.98
C ILE A 148 0.63 -2.33 -14.22
N ASP A 149 0.05 -2.67 -15.37
CA ASP A 149 0.48 -2.14 -16.67
C ASP A 149 0.29 -0.62 -16.81
N SER A 150 -0.81 -0.10 -16.25
CA SER A 150 -1.14 1.32 -16.29
C SER A 150 -2.23 1.64 -15.28
N ILE A 151 -2.09 2.78 -14.61
CA ILE A 151 -3.10 3.39 -13.75
C ILE A 151 -3.55 4.68 -14.43
N ASP A 152 -4.85 4.79 -14.72
CA ASP A 152 -5.42 6.00 -15.28
C ASP A 152 -5.54 7.09 -14.22
N LEU A 153 -4.97 8.27 -14.49
CA LEU A 153 -5.03 9.44 -13.63
C LEU A 153 -5.96 10.47 -14.27
N ILE A 154 -7.10 10.72 -13.63
CA ILE A 154 -8.20 11.49 -14.20
C ILE A 154 -8.23 12.90 -13.61
N LYS A 155 -8.32 13.90 -14.50
CA LYS A 155 -8.65 15.28 -14.20
C LYS A 155 -10.02 15.62 -14.78
N LYS A 156 -11.05 15.57 -13.94
CA LYS A 156 -12.35 16.15 -14.28
C LYS A 156 -12.23 17.68 -14.32
N SER A 157 -12.88 18.33 -15.28
CA SER A 157 -12.72 19.77 -15.51
C SER A 157 -13.08 20.63 -14.29
N ASP A 158 -14.00 20.16 -13.45
CA ASP A 158 -14.53 20.84 -12.26
C ASP A 158 -13.99 20.27 -10.92
N SER A 159 -12.98 19.39 -10.95
CA SER A 159 -12.40 18.79 -9.74
C SER A 159 -10.95 19.20 -9.48
N THR A 160 -10.41 18.77 -8.34
CA THR A 160 -8.98 18.92 -8.00
C THR A 160 -8.07 17.90 -8.70
N GLY A 161 -8.62 16.96 -9.49
CA GLY A 161 -7.81 15.95 -10.20
C GLY A 161 -7.16 14.91 -9.28
N LYS A 162 -7.82 14.55 -8.18
CA LYS A 162 -7.30 13.58 -7.21
C LYS A 162 -7.46 12.16 -7.74
N ASN A 163 -6.44 11.33 -7.50
CA ASN A 163 -6.41 9.91 -7.86
C ASN A 163 -5.68 9.18 -6.73
N TRP A 164 -6.30 8.14 -6.15
CA TRP A 164 -5.67 7.36 -5.08
C TRP A 164 -5.11 6.08 -5.67
N ILE A 165 -3.79 5.89 -5.56
CA ILE A 165 -3.07 4.81 -6.22
C ILE A 165 -2.30 3.95 -5.22
N GLY A 166 -2.06 2.72 -5.62
CA GLY A 166 -1.10 1.80 -5.04
C GLY A 166 0.03 1.53 -6.02
N LEU A 167 1.21 1.18 -5.49
CA LEU A 167 2.36 0.79 -6.30
C LEU A 167 2.57 -0.72 -6.19
N PRO A 168 3.11 -1.38 -7.22
CA PRO A 168 3.45 -2.79 -7.15
C PRO A 168 4.61 -2.99 -6.14
N TYR A 169 4.67 -4.17 -5.52
CA TYR A 169 5.70 -4.49 -4.52
C TYR A 169 7.13 -4.43 -5.08
N ASP A 170 7.29 -4.54 -6.40
CA ASP A 170 8.54 -4.49 -7.15
C ASP A 170 8.85 -3.17 -7.79
N THR A 171 8.13 -2.10 -7.40
CA THR A 171 8.47 -0.77 -7.87
C THR A 171 9.90 -0.39 -7.50
N THR A 172 10.57 0.25 -8.45
CA THR A 172 11.91 0.83 -8.27
C THR A 172 11.87 2.29 -7.83
N LEU A 173 10.67 2.86 -7.67
CA LEU A 173 10.47 4.23 -7.21
C LEU A 173 10.78 4.33 -5.72
N GLU A 174 11.61 5.31 -5.35
CA GLU A 174 12.09 5.45 -3.97
C GLU A 174 11.29 6.47 -3.17
N ASN A 175 10.82 7.54 -3.81
CA ASN A 175 10.24 8.71 -3.11
C ASN A 175 9.21 9.47 -3.95
N ALA A 176 8.47 10.37 -3.30
CA ALA A 176 7.42 11.19 -3.92
C ALA A 176 7.89 11.94 -5.18
N SER A 177 9.14 12.42 -5.21
CA SER A 177 9.70 13.12 -6.37
C SER A 177 9.94 12.18 -7.57
N SER A 178 10.37 10.94 -7.32
CA SER A 178 10.55 9.94 -8.38
C SER A 178 9.22 9.52 -9.01
N LEU A 179 8.18 9.35 -8.18
CA LEU A 179 6.82 9.07 -8.66
C LEU A 179 6.24 10.25 -9.46
N MET A 180 6.43 11.48 -8.97
CA MET A 180 6.04 12.69 -9.71
C MET A 180 6.75 12.78 -11.06
N CYS A 181 8.06 12.48 -11.10
CA CYS A 181 8.86 12.48 -12.33
C CYS A 181 8.36 11.42 -13.33
N LEU A 182 8.02 10.21 -12.85
CA LEU A 182 7.45 9.15 -13.67
C LEU A 182 6.14 9.57 -14.35
N ILE A 183 5.25 10.23 -13.61
CA ILE A 183 3.95 10.70 -14.15
C ILE A 183 4.15 11.89 -15.11
N GLY A 184 5.16 12.71 -14.86
CA GLY A 184 5.56 13.81 -15.73
C GLY A 184 4.75 15.08 -15.50
N SER A 185 4.69 15.94 -16.53
CA SER A 185 4.25 17.34 -16.41
C SER A 185 2.78 17.53 -16.01
N ASN A 186 1.97 16.47 -16.06
CA ASN A 186 0.58 16.52 -15.63
C ASN A 186 0.42 16.30 -14.12
N CYS A 187 1.45 15.85 -13.39
CA CYS A 187 1.39 15.73 -11.93
C CYS A 187 1.80 17.03 -11.24
N ASP A 188 0.91 17.58 -10.42
CA ASP A 188 1.19 18.78 -9.64
C ASP A 188 1.37 18.52 -8.14
N ALA A 189 0.93 17.37 -7.62
CA ALA A 189 1.27 16.94 -6.26
C ALA A 189 1.22 15.41 -6.09
N VAL A 190 2.08 14.92 -5.18
CA VAL A 190 2.06 13.55 -4.64
C VAL A 190 1.92 13.66 -3.13
N ASN A 191 0.87 13.08 -2.56
CA ASN A 191 0.54 13.17 -1.15
C ASN A 191 0.42 11.78 -0.53
N ARG A 192 0.69 11.69 0.77
CA ARG A 192 0.36 10.53 1.59
C ARG A 192 -0.24 10.94 2.92
N TRP A 193 -0.81 9.97 3.61
CA TRP A 193 -1.16 10.09 5.02
C TRP A 193 -0.08 9.43 5.86
N ASN A 194 0.61 10.19 6.71
CA ASN A 194 1.60 9.61 7.62
C ASN A 194 0.89 8.90 8.78
N PRO A 195 0.95 7.56 8.88
CA PRO A 195 0.20 6.83 9.89
C PRO A 195 0.75 7.04 11.30
N ASN A 196 2.05 7.32 11.44
CA ASN A 196 2.69 7.53 12.74
C ASN A 196 2.31 8.88 13.36
N THR A 197 2.33 9.94 12.57
CA THR A 197 1.96 11.29 13.04
C THR A 197 0.46 11.55 12.96
N GLN A 198 -0.27 10.78 12.15
CA GLN A 198 -1.67 10.97 11.79
C GLN A 198 -1.91 12.35 11.16
N THR A 199 -1.05 12.71 10.21
CA THR A 199 -1.10 13.98 9.47
C THR A 199 -0.80 13.77 7.99
N PRO A 200 -1.37 14.59 7.09
CA PRO A 200 -0.99 14.54 5.67
C PRO A 200 0.41 15.12 5.46
N GLU A 201 1.12 14.60 4.46
CA GLU A 201 2.33 15.20 3.91
C GLU A 201 2.35 15.08 2.39
N GLY A 202 3.04 16.01 1.73
CA GLY A 202 2.94 16.16 0.28
C GLY A 202 4.19 16.77 -0.34
N TRP A 203 4.43 16.37 -1.58
CA TRP A 203 5.43 16.92 -2.49
C TRP A 203 4.72 17.60 -3.66
N ILE A 204 4.93 18.90 -3.82
CA ILE A 204 4.21 19.74 -4.79
C ILE A 204 5.17 20.20 -5.89
N SER A 205 4.71 20.15 -7.15
CA SER A 205 5.44 20.59 -8.33
C SER A 205 5.45 22.12 -8.45
N LEU A 206 6.26 22.77 -7.59
CA LEU A 206 6.47 24.22 -7.60
C LEU A 206 7.97 24.51 -7.52
N ILE A 207 8.54 25.20 -8.51
CA ILE A 207 9.97 25.63 -8.54
C ILE A 207 10.93 24.45 -8.22
N GLY A 208 10.70 23.28 -8.82
CA GLY A 208 11.55 22.10 -8.61
C GLY A 208 11.22 21.26 -7.36
N GLY A 209 10.14 21.59 -6.64
CA GLY A 209 9.61 20.78 -5.54
C GLY A 209 9.48 21.56 -4.23
N VAL A 210 8.30 21.52 -3.60
CA VAL A 210 8.05 22.09 -2.28
C VAL A 210 7.31 21.07 -1.41
N GLY A 211 7.69 20.97 -0.14
CA GLY A 211 7.07 20.09 0.84
C GLY A 211 8.00 18.97 1.31
N THR A 212 7.43 17.81 1.65
CA THR A 212 8.20 16.64 2.11
C THR A 212 8.37 15.66 0.96
N ASN A 213 9.62 15.41 0.54
CA ASN A 213 9.93 14.32 -0.38
C ASN A 213 10.03 13.02 0.41
N PHE A 214 8.88 12.43 0.73
CA PHE A 214 8.82 11.21 1.54
C PHE A 214 9.18 9.97 0.74
N ASP A 215 9.73 8.98 1.44
CA ASP A 215 10.01 7.66 0.89
C ASP A 215 8.70 6.92 0.60
N LEU A 216 8.67 6.18 -0.50
CA LEU A 216 7.58 5.29 -0.85
C LEU A 216 7.78 3.97 -0.12
N VAL A 217 6.72 3.50 0.52
CA VAL A 217 6.65 2.21 1.22
C VAL A 217 5.72 1.29 0.45
N ALA A 218 6.10 0.02 0.35
CA ALA A 218 5.26 -0.98 -0.28
C ALA A 218 3.98 -1.21 0.53
N GLY A 219 2.86 -1.46 -0.17
CA GLY A 219 1.56 -1.61 0.48
C GLY A 219 0.95 -0.31 1.04
N GLU A 220 1.63 0.84 0.97
CA GLU A 220 1.00 2.15 1.25
C GLU A 220 0.16 2.63 0.06
N GLY A 221 -0.81 3.52 0.36
CA GLY A 221 -1.62 4.22 -0.63
C GLY A 221 -1.21 5.69 -0.77
N TYR A 222 -1.27 6.24 -1.98
CA TYR A 222 -0.86 7.60 -2.30
C TYR A 222 -1.97 8.38 -3.02
N GLU A 223 -2.06 9.68 -2.79
CA GLU A 223 -2.89 10.57 -3.59
C GLU A 223 -2.05 11.33 -4.60
N ILE A 224 -2.39 11.20 -5.87
CA ILE A 224 -1.83 11.96 -6.97
C ILE A 224 -2.82 13.03 -7.39
N SER A 225 -2.36 14.27 -7.42
CA SER A 225 -3.05 15.39 -8.06
C SER A 225 -2.49 15.55 -9.47
N VAL A 226 -3.40 15.72 -10.43
CA VAL A 226 -3.05 15.96 -11.83
C VAL A 226 -3.75 17.19 -12.40
N THR A 227 -3.08 17.91 -13.30
CA THR A 227 -3.63 19.07 -14.02
C THR A 227 -4.32 18.71 -15.34
N GLY A 228 -4.18 17.47 -15.79
CA GLY A 228 -4.79 16.90 -16.99
C GLY A 228 -4.81 15.38 -16.92
N ASN A 229 -5.67 14.74 -17.73
CA ASN A 229 -5.70 13.28 -17.81
C ASN A 229 -4.33 12.75 -18.26
N THR A 230 -3.84 11.72 -17.58
CA THR A 230 -2.57 11.05 -17.88
C THR A 230 -2.63 9.61 -17.36
N THR A 231 -1.54 8.87 -17.51
CA THR A 231 -1.38 7.54 -16.90
C THR A 231 -0.13 7.47 -16.05
N CYS A 232 -0.08 6.49 -15.15
CA CYS A 232 1.10 6.08 -14.41
C CYS A 232 1.37 4.61 -14.71
N THR A 233 2.55 4.28 -15.21
CA THR A 233 3.02 2.89 -15.37
C THR A 233 4.12 2.68 -14.34
N PRO A 234 3.78 2.28 -13.11
CA PRO A 234 4.77 2.05 -12.08
C PRO A 234 5.65 0.85 -12.47
N VAL A 235 6.96 1.10 -12.57
CA VAL A 235 8.00 0.10 -12.84
C VAL A 235 8.84 -0.18 -11.61
#